data_AF-A0A962Z9J9-F1
#
_entry.id   AF-A0A962Z9J9-F1
#
_cell.length_a   1.000
_cell.length_b   1.000
_cell.length_c   1.000
_cell.angle_alpha   90.00
_cell.angle_beta   90.00
_cell.angle_gamma   90.00
#
_symmetry.space_group_name_H-M   'P 1'
#
loop_
_entity.id
_entity.type
_entity.pdbx_description
1 polymer ?
#
loop_
_entity_poly.entity_id
_entity_poly.type
_entity_poly.pdbx_seq_one_letter_code
_entity_poly.pdbx_strand_id
1 'polypeptide(L)'
;FAFNITGDLDEMRRRHDLVRELGGTCVMASLSSVGLVGMIELGRMSELPIHAHRNGWGYLSRHPLLGWSYIAWQKIWRLAGADHMHVNGIANKFCEADESVIASARACLAPLLPDLPATVMPVFSSGQTPAQALPTWQALGTADLIFAAGGGIMAHPAGPAAGVRALREAWDAAMATGRPS
;
A
#
# COMPACT_ATOMS: atom_id res chain seq x y z
N PHE A 1 0.11 6.07 -11.99
CA PHE A 1 1.21 5.07 -11.98
C PHE A 1 2.24 5.56 -10.98
N ALA A 2 2.83 4.68 -10.16
CA ALA A 2 3.82 5.08 -9.15
C ALA A 2 5.23 4.72 -9.67
N PHE A 3 6.03 5.72 -10.03
CA PHE A 3 7.37 5.50 -10.57
C PHE A 3 8.37 5.23 -9.45
N ASN A 4 9.04 4.08 -9.48
CA ASN A 4 10.06 3.78 -8.49
C ASN A 4 11.31 4.64 -8.71
N ILE A 5 11.60 5.51 -7.75
CA ILE A 5 12.73 6.44 -7.79
C ILE A 5 13.87 6.02 -6.85
N THR A 6 13.72 4.93 -6.08
CA THR A 6 14.69 4.42 -5.09
C THR A 6 16.13 4.55 -5.57
N GLY A 7 16.95 5.30 -4.83
CA GLY A 7 18.35 5.57 -5.12
C GLY A 7 18.99 6.34 -3.95
N ASP A 8 20.14 6.94 -4.17
CA ASP A 8 20.65 7.96 -3.24
C ASP A 8 19.79 9.24 -3.29
N LEU A 9 20.09 10.22 -2.42
CA LEU A 9 19.29 11.45 -2.30
C LEU A 9 19.28 12.27 -3.59
N ASP A 10 20.42 12.39 -4.27
CA ASP A 10 20.55 13.20 -5.49
C ASP A 10 19.86 12.51 -6.67
N GLU A 11 19.98 11.18 -6.76
CA GLU A 11 19.25 10.36 -7.72
C GLU A 11 17.74 10.46 -7.52
N MET A 12 17.27 10.32 -6.27
CA MET A 12 15.84 10.42 -5.96
C MET A 12 15.30 11.80 -6.32
N ARG A 13 16.03 12.87 -6.03
CA ARG A 13 15.63 14.24 -6.39
C ARG A 13 15.50 14.41 -7.89
N ARG A 14 16.56 14.06 -8.64
CA ARG A 14 16.55 14.16 -10.11
C ARG A 14 15.44 13.32 -10.75
N ARG A 15 15.20 12.11 -10.24
CA ARG A 15 14.14 11.22 -10.74
C ARG A 15 12.76 11.73 -10.38
N HIS A 16 12.57 12.30 -9.18
CA HIS A 16 11.32 12.96 -8.80
C HIS A 16 10.99 14.11 -9.76
N ASP A 17 11.96 15.01 -10.00
CA ASP A 17 11.76 16.17 -10.87
C ASP A 17 11.42 15.75 -12.29
N LEU A 18 12.11 14.73 -12.82
CA LEU A 18 11.79 14.15 -14.13
C LEU A 18 10.36 13.59 -14.17
N VAL A 19 9.93 12.84 -13.14
CA VAL A 19 8.56 12.30 -13.09
C VAL A 19 7.54 13.45 -13.10
N ARG A 20 7.77 14.49 -12.31
CA ARG A 20 6.90 15.68 -12.24
C ARG A 20 6.85 16.45 -13.57
N GLU A 21 8.00 16.71 -14.19
CA GLU A 21 8.12 17.41 -15.47
C GLU A 21 7.40 16.68 -16.61
N LEU A 22 7.41 15.35 -16.58
CA LEU A 22 6.69 14.50 -17.55
C LEU A 22 5.20 14.31 -17.20
N GLY A 23 4.67 15.03 -16.20
CA GLY A 23 3.27 14.96 -15.78
C GLY A 23 2.89 13.70 -15.00
N GLY A 24 3.87 13.00 -14.43
CA GLY A 24 3.63 11.90 -13.50
C GLY A 24 2.99 12.38 -12.20
N THR A 25 2.20 11.50 -11.57
CA THR A 25 1.33 11.88 -10.44
C THR A 25 1.65 11.14 -9.14
N CYS A 26 2.67 10.27 -9.13
CA CYS A 26 3.06 9.52 -7.94
C CYS A 26 4.47 8.94 -8.10
N VAL A 27 5.23 8.96 -7.02
CA VAL A 27 6.55 8.32 -6.92
C VAL A 27 6.50 7.18 -5.91
N MET A 28 7.42 6.24 -6.03
CA MET A 28 7.58 5.11 -5.13
C MET A 28 9.01 5.04 -4.61
N ALA A 29 9.14 4.74 -3.32
CA ALA A 29 10.44 4.48 -2.69
C ALA A 29 10.39 3.18 -1.87
N SER A 30 11.51 2.46 -1.87
CA SER A 30 11.72 1.26 -1.04
C SER A 30 12.20 1.68 0.34
N LEU A 31 11.32 1.59 1.34
CA LEU A 31 11.54 2.14 2.68
C LEU A 31 12.85 1.69 3.32
N SER A 32 13.08 0.38 3.33
CA SER A 32 14.26 -0.21 3.96
C SER A 32 15.56 0.14 3.24
N SER A 33 15.49 0.41 1.93
CA SER A 33 16.67 0.73 1.10
C SER A 33 17.10 2.18 1.24
N VAL A 34 16.14 3.12 1.21
CA VAL A 34 16.45 4.56 1.34
C VAL A 34 16.64 4.98 2.81
N GLY A 35 16.12 4.17 3.74
CA GLY A 35 16.21 4.43 5.17
C GLY A 35 15.35 5.60 5.63
N LEU A 36 15.34 5.84 6.94
CA LEU A 36 14.51 6.90 7.54
C LEU A 36 14.94 8.30 7.07
N VAL A 37 16.24 8.56 6.98
CA VAL A 37 16.77 9.84 6.48
C VAL A 37 16.35 10.06 5.03
N GLY A 38 16.48 9.05 4.17
CA GLY A 38 16.06 9.14 2.78
C GLY A 38 14.57 9.43 2.62
N MET A 39 13.73 8.78 3.43
CA MET A 39 12.29 9.05 3.41
C MET A 39 11.93 10.44 3.94
N ILE A 40 12.56 10.92 5.02
CA ILE A 40 12.30 12.27 5.55
C ILE A 40 12.66 13.32 4.49
N GLU A 41 13.81 13.19 3.84
CA GLU A 41 14.22 14.14 2.81
C GLU A 41 13.33 14.04 1.57
N LEU A 42 12.91 12.84 1.17
CA LEU A 42 11.93 12.66 0.11
C LEU A 42 10.58 13.31 0.48
N GLY A 43 10.07 13.09 1.69
CA GLY A 43 8.81 13.68 2.16
C GLY A 43 8.86 15.20 2.23
N ARG A 44 10.04 15.80 2.48
CA ARG A 44 10.24 17.26 2.47
C ARG A 44 10.28 17.85 1.07
N MET A 45 10.86 17.13 0.11
CA MET A 45 11.06 17.65 -1.25
C MET A 45 9.97 17.24 -2.24
N SER A 46 9.21 16.19 -1.95
CA SER A 46 8.25 15.63 -2.91
C SER A 46 7.05 16.55 -3.06
N GLU A 47 6.72 16.86 -4.30
CA GLU A 47 5.47 17.52 -4.70
C GLU A 47 4.41 16.50 -5.14
N LEU A 48 4.77 15.22 -5.13
CA LEU A 48 3.93 14.10 -5.56
C LEU A 48 3.68 13.13 -4.39
N PRO A 49 2.51 12.45 -4.34
CA PRO A 49 2.26 11.39 -3.39
C PRO A 49 3.33 10.29 -3.42
N ILE A 50 3.75 9.84 -2.24
CA ILE A 50 4.78 8.83 -2.03
C ILE A 50 4.13 7.47 -1.73
N HIS A 51 4.24 6.58 -2.71
CA HIS A 51 3.88 5.17 -2.57
C HIS A 51 5.02 4.40 -1.90
N ALA A 52 4.91 4.17 -0.59
CA ALA A 52 5.97 3.56 0.20
C ALA A 52 5.92 2.03 0.12
N HIS A 53 6.93 1.44 -0.53
CA HIS A 53 7.04 0.00 -0.66
C HIS A 53 7.85 -0.59 0.50
N ARG A 54 7.23 -1.49 1.27
CA ARG A 54 7.80 -2.08 2.50
C ARG A 54 8.72 -3.28 2.27
N ASN A 55 9.35 -3.42 1.10
CA ASN A 55 10.27 -4.53 0.87
C ASN A 55 11.34 -4.57 1.97
N GLY A 56 11.69 -5.78 2.41
CA GLY A 56 12.55 -5.98 3.57
C GLY A 56 11.84 -6.04 4.92
N TRP A 57 10.61 -5.52 5.09
CA TRP A 57 9.94 -5.60 6.41
C TRP A 57 9.83 -7.05 6.94
N GLY A 58 9.68 -8.04 6.06
CA GLY A 58 9.65 -9.45 6.45
C GLY A 58 10.88 -9.96 7.21
N TYR A 59 12.09 -9.43 6.97
CA TYR A 59 13.26 -9.83 7.78
C TYR A 59 13.22 -9.25 9.20
N LEU A 60 12.39 -8.23 9.46
CA LEU A 60 12.17 -7.62 10.78
C LEU A 60 10.95 -8.17 11.52
N SER A 61 10.12 -9.03 10.92
CA SER A 61 8.81 -9.33 11.51
C SER A 61 8.39 -10.80 11.49
N ARG A 62 9.12 -11.67 10.78
CA ARG A 62 8.68 -13.07 10.61
C ARG A 62 8.75 -13.92 11.87
N HIS A 63 9.69 -13.64 12.77
CA HIS A 63 9.78 -14.41 14.01
C HIS A 63 8.89 -13.73 15.06
N PRO A 64 7.90 -14.42 15.66
CA PRO A 64 6.86 -13.79 16.49
C PRO A 64 7.41 -13.10 17.75
N LEU A 65 8.61 -13.48 18.19
CA LEU A 65 9.30 -12.89 19.35
C LEU A 65 10.43 -11.92 19.00
N LEU A 66 10.67 -11.63 17.72
CA LEU A 66 11.76 -10.75 17.30
C LEU A 66 11.28 -9.66 16.35
N GLY A 67 11.87 -8.48 16.51
CA GLY A 67 11.70 -7.38 15.60
C GLY A 67 10.43 -6.56 15.86
N TRP A 68 9.79 -6.07 14.80
CA TRP A 68 8.88 -4.92 14.87
C TRP A 68 7.50 -5.25 14.29
N SER A 69 6.47 -5.12 15.13
CA SER A 69 5.09 -5.22 14.66
C SER A 69 4.77 -4.13 13.63
N TYR A 70 3.93 -4.45 12.65
CA TYR A 70 3.55 -3.47 11.63
C TYR A 70 2.92 -2.23 12.26
N ILE A 71 2.06 -2.42 13.27
CA ILE A 71 1.33 -1.37 13.99
C ILE A 71 2.27 -0.29 14.54
N ALA A 72 3.43 -0.69 15.07
CA ALA A 72 4.45 0.25 15.54
C ALA A 72 5.30 0.79 14.39
N TRP A 73 5.81 -0.09 13.53
CA TRP A 73 6.74 0.23 12.45
C TRP A 73 6.17 1.23 11.43
N GLN A 74 4.89 1.10 11.05
CA GLN A 74 4.24 1.98 10.07
C GLN A 74 4.11 3.43 10.53
N LYS A 75 4.07 3.69 11.84
CA LYS A 75 3.95 5.06 12.40
C LYS A 75 5.15 5.92 12.02
N ILE A 76 6.34 5.33 12.01
CA ILE A 76 7.59 6.03 11.67
C ILE A 76 7.56 6.48 10.22
N TRP A 77 7.12 5.61 9.30
CA TRP A 77 7.08 5.93 7.89
C TRP A 77 5.97 6.90 7.52
N ARG A 78 4.84 6.88 8.24
CA ARG A 78 3.80 7.92 8.15
C ARG A 78 4.34 9.29 8.53
N LEU A 79 5.02 9.38 9.66
CA LEU A 79 5.65 10.63 10.10
C LEU A 79 6.78 11.08 9.16
N ALA A 80 7.42 10.14 8.46
CA ALA A 80 8.45 10.43 7.45
C ALA A 80 7.87 10.87 6.10
N GLY A 81 6.54 10.92 5.93
CA GLY A 81 5.89 11.44 4.72
C GLY A 81 5.39 10.37 3.73
N ALA A 82 5.21 9.12 4.13
CA ALA A 82 4.54 8.14 3.26
C ALA A 82 3.05 8.48 3.11
N ASP A 83 2.51 8.35 1.88
CA ASP A 83 1.07 8.54 1.60
C ASP A 83 0.34 7.20 1.40
N HIS A 84 1.02 6.20 0.85
CA HIS A 84 0.48 4.85 0.69
C HIS A 84 1.39 3.83 1.36
N MET A 85 0.81 2.85 2.06
CA MET A 85 1.56 1.82 2.77
C MET A 85 1.05 0.42 2.43
N HIS A 86 1.96 -0.46 2.01
CA HIS A 86 1.61 -1.86 1.73
C HIS A 86 1.24 -2.63 2.99
N VAL A 87 0.20 -3.46 2.89
CA VAL A 87 -0.31 -4.29 3.98
C VAL A 87 -0.39 -5.78 3.63
N ASN A 88 0.14 -6.20 2.47
CA ASN A 88 -0.18 -7.50 1.82
C ASN A 88 -1.67 -7.58 1.47
N GLY A 89 -2.32 -8.73 1.52
CA GLY A 89 -3.72 -8.87 1.15
C GLY A 89 -4.36 -10.08 1.79
N ILE A 90 -5.69 -10.17 1.76
CA ILE A 90 -6.38 -11.38 2.22
C ILE A 90 -6.05 -12.54 1.28
N ALA A 91 -5.89 -13.76 1.82
CA ALA A 91 -5.50 -14.95 1.07
C ALA A 91 -4.25 -14.70 0.19
N ASN A 92 -3.28 -13.97 0.75
CA ASN A 92 -2.07 -13.61 0.03
C ASN A 92 -1.11 -14.80 -0.16
N LYS A 93 -0.12 -14.62 -1.04
CA LYS A 93 0.92 -15.63 -1.31
C LYS A 93 2.13 -15.55 -0.36
N PHE A 94 2.09 -14.65 0.63
CA PHE A 94 3.14 -14.50 1.63
C PHE A 94 2.76 -15.22 2.93
N CYS A 95 3.62 -15.12 3.94
CA CYS A 95 3.46 -15.79 5.23
C CYS A 95 2.59 -15.02 6.23
N GLU A 96 2.03 -13.87 5.85
CA GLU A 96 1.28 -13.01 6.77
C GLU A 96 -0.19 -13.43 6.80
N ALA A 97 -0.73 -13.64 8.01
CA ALA A 97 -2.11 -14.03 8.22
C ALA A 97 -3.09 -12.88 7.89
N ASP A 98 -4.31 -13.22 7.48
CA ASP A 98 -5.32 -12.26 7.05
C ASP A 98 -5.70 -11.27 8.18
N GLU A 99 -5.70 -11.73 9.43
CA GLU A 99 -5.96 -10.88 10.60
C GLU A 99 -4.87 -9.81 10.77
N SER A 100 -3.60 -10.14 10.50
CA SER A 100 -2.48 -9.19 10.53
C SER A 100 -2.61 -8.15 9.43
N VAL A 101 -3.00 -8.57 8.23
CA VAL A 101 -3.25 -7.69 7.08
C VAL A 101 -4.33 -6.67 7.42
N ILE A 102 -5.46 -7.12 7.97
CA ILE A 102 -6.60 -6.24 8.27
C ILE A 102 -6.31 -5.34 9.46
N ALA A 103 -5.62 -5.83 10.50
CA ALA A 103 -5.14 -4.97 11.60
C ALA A 103 -4.19 -3.88 11.08
N SER A 104 -3.29 -4.22 10.16
CA SER A 104 -2.38 -3.29 9.51
C SER A 104 -3.11 -2.23 8.68
N ALA A 105 -4.08 -2.64 7.87
CA ALA A 105 -4.90 -1.73 7.06
C ALA A 105 -5.71 -0.76 7.92
N ARG A 106 -6.36 -1.25 8.98
CA ARG A 106 -7.08 -0.39 9.94
C ARG A 106 -6.14 0.59 10.63
N ALA A 107 -4.93 0.18 10.98
CA ALA A 107 -3.94 1.05 11.58
C ALA A 107 -3.48 2.19 10.65
N CYS A 108 -3.39 1.93 9.34
CA CYS A 108 -3.10 2.96 8.34
C CYS A 108 -4.18 4.05 8.29
N LEU A 109 -5.46 3.65 8.41
CA LEU A 109 -6.61 4.54 8.35
C LEU A 109 -6.94 5.22 9.69
N ALA A 110 -6.45 4.68 10.80
CA ALA A 110 -6.64 5.27 12.11
C ALA A 110 -5.76 6.52 12.30
N PRO A 111 -6.28 7.64 12.84
CA PRO A 111 -5.48 8.79 13.24
C PRO A 111 -4.32 8.38 14.14
N LEU A 112 -3.12 8.89 13.88
CA LEU A 112 -1.95 8.63 14.71
C LEU A 112 -2.09 9.30 16.09
N LEU A 113 -2.54 10.55 16.07
CA LEU A 113 -2.94 11.36 17.23
C LEU A 113 -4.19 12.19 16.86
N PRO A 114 -4.99 12.68 17.82
CA PRO A 114 -6.16 13.52 17.53
C PRO A 114 -5.86 14.74 16.65
N ASP A 115 -4.77 15.45 16.95
CA ASP A 115 -4.36 16.67 16.22
C ASP A 115 -3.37 16.39 15.08
N LEU A 116 -2.97 15.13 14.89
CA LEU A 116 -2.08 14.69 13.82
C LEU A 116 -2.58 13.35 13.28
N PRO A 117 -3.59 13.35 12.39
CA PRO A 117 -4.13 12.10 11.86
C PRO A 117 -3.08 11.30 11.09
N ALA A 118 -2.32 11.97 10.22
CA ALA A 118 -1.27 11.38 9.39
C ALA A 118 -1.68 10.02 8.77
N THR A 119 -2.94 9.89 8.34
CA THR A 119 -3.50 8.64 7.81
C THR A 119 -2.91 8.35 6.43
N VAL A 120 -2.79 7.08 6.09
CA VAL A 120 -2.22 6.65 4.81
C VAL A 120 -3.12 5.61 4.16
N MET A 121 -3.11 5.58 2.82
CA MET A 121 -3.92 4.62 2.08
C MET A 121 -3.28 3.22 2.18
N PRO A 122 -3.98 2.21 2.73
CA PRO A 122 -3.47 0.85 2.73
C PRO A 122 -3.49 0.26 1.32
N VAL A 123 -2.38 -0.36 0.92
CA VAL A 123 -2.21 -1.00 -0.38
C VAL A 123 -2.32 -2.51 -0.21
N PHE A 124 -3.40 -3.06 -0.73
CA PHE A 124 -3.66 -4.50 -0.79
C PHE A 124 -2.97 -5.10 -2.01
N SER A 125 -2.16 -6.13 -1.83
CA SER A 125 -1.40 -6.76 -2.91
C SER A 125 -1.15 -8.26 -2.65
N SER A 126 -0.35 -8.89 -3.50
CA SER A 126 -0.01 -10.33 -3.44
C SER A 126 -1.18 -11.27 -3.72
N GLY A 127 -1.27 -11.74 -4.97
CA GLY A 127 -2.25 -12.76 -5.37
C GLY A 127 -3.70 -12.28 -5.41
N GLN A 128 -3.92 -10.97 -5.39
CA GLN A 128 -5.26 -10.39 -5.38
C GLN A 128 -5.97 -10.58 -6.73
N THR A 129 -7.23 -11.00 -6.65
CA THR A 129 -8.16 -11.26 -7.76
C THR A 129 -9.55 -10.74 -7.39
N PRO A 130 -10.56 -10.79 -8.29
CA PRO A 130 -11.94 -10.46 -7.92
C PRO A 130 -12.48 -11.24 -6.71
N ALA A 131 -11.99 -12.46 -6.46
CA ALA A 131 -12.46 -13.30 -5.36
C ALA A 131 -12.24 -12.71 -3.96
N GLN A 132 -11.23 -11.86 -3.81
CA GLN A 132 -10.90 -11.24 -2.52
C GLN A 132 -11.63 -9.91 -2.26
N ALA A 133 -12.39 -9.39 -3.23
CA ALA A 133 -13.10 -8.11 -3.07
C ALA A 133 -14.10 -8.15 -1.90
N LEU A 134 -14.99 -9.15 -1.88
CA LEU A 134 -16.00 -9.30 -0.83
C LEU A 134 -15.38 -9.56 0.56
N PRO A 135 -14.45 -10.53 0.74
CA PRO A 135 -13.77 -10.70 2.04
C PRO A 135 -13.05 -9.45 2.51
N THR A 136 -12.41 -8.69 1.61
CA THR A 136 -11.71 -7.45 1.96
C THR A 136 -12.69 -6.38 2.41
N TRP A 137 -13.80 -6.19 1.67
CA TRP A 137 -14.87 -5.27 2.06
C TRP A 137 -15.46 -5.63 3.42
N GLN A 138 -15.77 -6.91 3.64
CA GLN A 138 -16.36 -7.40 4.88
C GLN A 138 -15.42 -7.21 6.08
N ALA A 139 -14.12 -7.49 5.89
CA ALA A 139 -13.15 -7.38 6.97
C ALA A 139 -12.69 -5.93 7.23
N LEU A 140 -12.50 -5.11 6.19
CA LEU A 140 -12.02 -3.74 6.35
C LEU A 140 -13.16 -2.75 6.69
N GLY A 141 -14.35 -2.95 6.11
CA GLY A 141 -15.53 -2.11 6.36
C GLY A 141 -15.50 -0.72 5.70
N THR A 142 -14.59 -0.50 4.76
CA THR A 142 -14.48 0.70 3.91
C THR A 142 -13.83 0.36 2.57
N ALA A 143 -14.03 1.21 1.57
CA ALA A 143 -13.37 1.18 0.26
C ALA A 143 -12.15 2.10 0.18
N ASP A 144 -11.74 2.70 1.31
CA ASP A 144 -10.51 3.50 1.42
C ASP A 144 -9.26 2.60 1.39
N LEU A 145 -8.95 2.07 0.20
CA LEU A 145 -7.79 1.24 -0.06
C LEU A 145 -7.32 1.34 -1.52
N ILE A 146 -6.08 0.93 -1.77
CA ILE A 146 -5.60 0.62 -3.12
C ILE A 146 -5.57 -0.89 -3.28
N PHE A 147 -6.26 -1.43 -4.28
CA PHE A 147 -6.30 -2.87 -4.54
C PHE A 147 -5.43 -3.24 -5.76
N ALA A 148 -4.21 -3.68 -5.51
CA ALA A 148 -3.23 -4.00 -6.55
C ALA A 148 -3.35 -5.47 -7.00
N ALA A 149 -4.08 -5.69 -8.08
CA ALA A 149 -4.22 -6.99 -8.74
C ALA A 149 -3.29 -7.11 -9.96
N GLY A 150 -2.28 -7.97 -9.88
CA GLY A 150 -1.39 -8.29 -11.00
C GLY A 150 -2.01 -9.35 -11.91
N GLY A 151 -1.69 -10.63 -11.65
CA GLY A 151 -2.22 -11.77 -12.39
C GLY A 151 -3.76 -11.85 -12.39
N GLY A 152 -4.42 -11.38 -11.32
CA GLY A 152 -5.89 -11.33 -11.24
C GLY A 152 -6.56 -10.45 -12.30
N ILE A 153 -5.83 -9.51 -12.91
CA ILE A 153 -6.27 -8.74 -14.07
C ILE A 153 -5.63 -9.29 -15.35
N MET A 154 -4.30 -9.41 -15.35
CA MET A 154 -3.55 -9.65 -16.58
C MET A 154 -3.75 -11.05 -17.17
N ALA A 155 -4.09 -12.04 -16.35
CA ALA A 155 -4.30 -13.42 -16.78
C ALA A 155 -5.78 -13.77 -17.04
N HIS A 156 -6.68 -12.78 -17.08
CA HIS A 156 -8.09 -13.03 -17.38
C HIS A 156 -8.23 -13.65 -18.79
N PRO A 157 -9.01 -14.74 -18.99
CA PRO A 157 -9.08 -15.45 -20.28
C PRO A 157 -9.51 -14.58 -21.48
N ALA A 158 -10.36 -13.57 -21.22
CA ALA A 158 -10.79 -12.59 -22.21
C ALA A 158 -9.89 -11.33 -22.30
N GLY A 159 -8.67 -11.38 -21.73
CA GLY A 159 -7.67 -10.32 -21.77
C GLY A 159 -7.76 -9.29 -20.62
N PRO A 160 -6.74 -8.41 -20.48
CA PRO A 160 -6.61 -7.50 -19.34
C PRO A 160 -7.78 -6.54 -19.14
N ALA A 161 -8.38 -6.02 -20.22
CA ALA A 161 -9.52 -5.11 -20.12
C ALA A 161 -10.73 -5.79 -19.47
N ALA A 162 -10.95 -7.08 -19.76
CA ALA A 162 -11.99 -7.87 -19.10
C ALA A 162 -11.64 -8.14 -17.63
N GLY A 163 -10.36 -8.39 -17.31
CA GLY A 163 -9.89 -8.53 -15.93
C GLY A 163 -10.14 -7.27 -15.07
N VAL A 164 -9.92 -6.08 -15.62
CA VAL A 164 -10.25 -4.82 -14.94
C VAL A 164 -11.75 -4.70 -14.69
N ARG A 165 -12.59 -5.02 -15.68
CA ARG A 165 -14.05 -4.98 -15.53
C ARG A 165 -14.54 -5.95 -14.46
N ALA A 166 -14.09 -7.22 -14.51
CA ALA A 166 -14.45 -8.23 -13.53
C ALA A 166 -14.05 -7.82 -12.10
N LEU A 167 -12.89 -7.17 -11.93
CA LEU A 167 -12.47 -6.66 -10.63
C LEU A 167 -13.37 -5.51 -10.12
N ARG A 168 -13.77 -4.59 -11.00
CA ARG A 168 -14.71 -3.51 -10.66
C ARG A 168 -16.07 -4.06 -10.27
N GLU A 169 -16.62 -4.95 -11.08
CA GLU A 169 -17.91 -5.62 -10.83
C GLU A 169 -17.92 -6.35 -9.49
N ALA A 170 -16.81 -7.03 -9.14
CA ALA A 170 -16.69 -7.70 -7.85
C ALA A 170 -16.67 -6.73 -6.65
N TRP A 171 -16.01 -5.58 -6.78
CA TRP A 171 -16.02 -4.54 -5.75
C TRP A 171 -17.39 -3.83 -5.64
N ASP A 172 -18.03 -3.54 -6.76
CA ASP A 172 -19.38 -2.97 -6.79
C ASP A 172 -20.39 -3.93 -6.12
N ALA A 173 -20.32 -5.22 -6.45
CA ALA A 173 -21.15 -6.25 -5.83
C ALA A 173 -20.86 -6.40 -4.32
N ALA A 174 -19.59 -6.34 -3.91
CA ALA A 174 -19.21 -6.39 -2.50
C ALA A 174 -19.79 -5.19 -1.72
N MET A 175 -19.66 -3.97 -2.23
CA MET A 175 -20.18 -2.78 -1.56
C MET A 175 -21.72 -2.75 -1.53
N ALA A 176 -22.38 -3.39 -2.50
CA ALA A 176 -23.83 -3.51 -2.54
C ALA A 176 -24.41 -4.36 -1.39
N THR A 177 -23.59 -5.16 -0.69
CA THR A 177 -24.04 -5.92 0.49
C THR A 177 -24.28 -5.03 1.72
N GLY A 178 -23.99 -3.72 1.62
CA GLY A 178 -24.03 -2.79 2.74
C GLY A 178 -22.76 -2.85 3.58
N ARG A 179 -22.60 -1.85 4.45
CA ARG A 179 -21.45 -1.78 5.36
C ARG A 179 -21.57 -2.90 6.40
N PRO A 180 -20.49 -3.67 6.66
CA PRO A 180 -20.48 -4.68 7.73
C PRO A 180 -20.82 -4.02 9.08
N SER A 181 -21.65 -4.70 9.88
CA SER A 181 -22.03 -4.29 11.24
C SER A 181 -20.88 -4.40 12.23
#